data_AF-A0A7W1JF07-F1
#
_entry.id   AF-A0A7W1JF07-F1
#
_cell.length_a   1.000
_cell.length_b   1.000
_cell.length_c   1.000
_cell.angle_alpha   90.00
_cell.angle_beta   90.00
_cell.angle_gamma   90.00
#
_symmetry.space_group_name_H-M   'P 1'
#
loop_
_entity.id
_entity.type
_entity.pdbx_description
1 polymer ?
#
loop_
_entity_poly.entity_id
_entity_poly.type
_entity_poly.pdbx_seq_one_letter_code
_entity_poly.pdbx_strand_id
1 'polypeptide(L)' 'MRVAALYDIHGNLPALEAVLQDIRQAEVDHVVVGGDVFPGPMPFETLTRLLDLNIPVQFIHGNGD' A
#
# COMPACT_ATOMS: atom_id res chain seq x y z
N MET A 1 -3.08 -18.03 -6.04
CA MET A 1 -2.53 -16.67 -6.19
C MET A 1 -3.59 -15.67 -5.75
N ARG A 2 -3.39 -15.05 -4.59
CA ARG A 2 -4.25 -14.04 -4.00
C ARG A 2 -3.58 -12.68 -4.15
N VAL A 3 -4.31 -11.71 -4.67
CA VAL A 3 -3.79 -10.35 -4.91
C VAL A 3 -4.61 -9.38 -4.08
N ALA A 4 -3.95 -8.52 -3.31
CA ALA A 4 -4.59 -7.38 -2.66
C ALA A 4 -4.36 -6.13 -3.52
N ALA A 5 -5.42 -5.36 -3.73
CA ALA A 5 -5.34 -4.08 -4.41
C ALA A 5 -5.63 -2.96 -3.40
N LEU A 6 -4.68 -2.04 -3.25
CA LEU A 6 -4.75 -0.90 -2.34
C LEU A 6 -4.85 0.39 -3.16
N TYR A 7 -5.76 1.28 -2.78
CA TYR A 7 -5.98 2.55 -3.46
C TYR A 7 -6.06 3.66 -2.42
N ASP A 8 -5.77 4.89 -2.87
CA ASP A 8 -6.05 6.11 -2.12
C ASP A 8 -5.45 6.07 -0.70
N ILE A 9 -4.18 5.67 -0.61
CA ILE A 9 -3.49 5.58 0.68
C ILE A 9 -3.24 6.97 1.25
N HIS A 10 -3.06 7.99 0.40
CA HIS A 10 -3.04 9.41 0.80
C HIS A 10 -2.13 9.67 2.01
N GLY A 11 -0.91 9.12 1.99
CA GLY A 11 0.07 9.28 3.05
C GLY A 11 -0.44 8.91 4.45
N ASN A 12 -1.45 8.04 4.58
CA ASN A 12 -2.08 7.69 5.84
C ASN A 12 -1.49 6.39 6.40
N LEU A 13 -0.31 6.48 7.00
CA LEU A 13 0.41 5.32 7.54
C LEU A 13 -0.41 4.51 8.56
N PRO A 14 -1.14 5.10 9.55
CA PRO A 14 -1.95 4.33 10.48
C PRO A 14 -3.03 3.49 9.78
N ALA A 15 -3.70 4.05 8.76
CA ALA A 15 -4.68 3.32 7.97
C ALA A 15 -4.03 2.21 7.15
N LEU A 16 -2.88 2.49 6.52
CA LEU A 16 -2.12 1.49 5.79
C LEU A 16 -1.73 0.31 6.70
N GLU A 17 -1.17 0.56 7.89
CA GLU A 17 -0.75 -0.51 8.79
C GLU A 17 -1.91 -1.40 9.24
N ALA A 18 -3.09 -0.81 9.47
CA ALA A 18 -4.30 -1.58 9.78
C ALA A 18 -4.65 -2.54 8.62
N VAL A 19 -4.69 -2.03 7.38
CA VAL A 19 -4.99 -2.86 6.20
C VAL A 19 -3.90 -3.92 5.95
N LEU A 20 -2.63 -3.60 6.23
CA LEU A 20 -1.53 -4.56 6.11
C LEU A 20 -1.61 -5.69 7.15
N GLN A 21 -2.28 -5.49 8.29
CA GLN A 21 -2.60 -6.59 9.21
C GLN A 21 -3.60 -7.56 8.58
N ASP A 22 -4.66 -7.04 7.95
CA ASP A 22 -5.67 -7.86 7.28
C ASP A 22 -5.08 -8.63 6.08
N ILE A 23 -4.23 -7.96 5.28
CA ILE A 23 -3.51 -8.59 4.16
C ILE A 23 -2.65 -9.76 4.62
N ARG A 24 -1.95 -9.63 5.75
CA ARG A 24 -1.13 -10.72 6.31
C ARG A 24 -1.97 -11.92 6.72
N GLN A 25 -3.12 -11.69 7.34
CA GLN A 25 -4.04 -12.77 7.73
C GLN A 25 -4.69 -13.44 6.51
N ALA A 26 -4.84 -12.71 5.42
CA ALA A 26 -5.42 -13.20 4.18
C ALA A 26 -4.42 -13.98 3.29
N GLU A 27 -3.17 -14.22 3.72
CA GLU A 27 -2.15 -14.97 2.97
C GLU A 27 -2.02 -14.49 1.51
N VAL A 28 -1.91 -13.17 1.34
CA VAL A 28 -1.80 -12.53 0.02
C VAL A 28 -0.41 -12.77 -0.57
N ASP A 29 -0.38 -13.13 -1.86
CA ASP A 29 0.86 -13.42 -2.60
C ASP A 29 1.44 -12.18 -3.29
N HIS A 30 0.62 -11.15 -3.54
CA HIS A 30 0.99 -9.97 -4.31
C HIS A 30 0.17 -8.74 -3.91
N VAL A 31 0.79 -7.56 -3.89
CA VAL A 31 0.09 -6.29 -3.66
C VAL A 31 0.18 -5.41 -4.91
N VAL A 32 -0.95 -4.86 -5.33
CA VAL A 32 -1.02 -3.81 -6.34
C VAL A 32 -1.46 -2.53 -5.65
N VAL A 33 -0.68 -1.47 -5.79
CA VAL A 33 -0.98 -0.13 -5.31
C VAL A 33 -1.46 0.69 -6.51
N GLY A 34 -2.72 1.10 -6.46
CA GLY A 34 -3.43 1.69 -7.58
C GLY A 34 -3.20 3.18 -7.81
N GLY A 35 -2.39 3.83 -6.97
CA GLY A 35 -2.08 5.26 -7.05
C GLY A 35 -2.58 6.06 -5.84
N ASP A 36 -2.34 7.36 -5.88
CA ASP A 36 -2.68 8.36 -4.86
C ASP A 36 -2.12 7.95 -3.48
N VAL A 37 -0.84 7.56 -3.48
CA VAL A 37 -0.06 7.16 -2.31
C VAL A 37 0.44 8.38 -1.53
N PHE A 38 0.86 9.43 -2.24
CA PHE A 38 1.51 10.61 -1.64
C PHE A 38 0.62 11.70 -1.02
N PRO A 39 -0.63 11.96 -1.45
CA PRO A 39 -1.38 13.12 -1.00
C PRO A 39 -1.89 12.98 0.46
N GLY A 40 -0.99 13.15 1.44
CA GLY A 40 -1.32 13.27 2.85
C GLY A 40 -0.10 13.38 3.78
N PRO A 41 -0.28 13.13 5.10
CA PRO A 41 0.64 13.63 6.12
C PRO A 41 1.95 12.84 6.26
N MET A 42 1.98 11.57 5.86
CA MET A 42 3.13 10.66 6.03
C MET A 42 3.48 9.96 4.70
N PRO A 43 3.78 10.72 3.62
CA PRO A 43 3.99 10.17 2.28
C PRO A 43 5.22 9.25 2.21
N PHE A 44 6.32 9.67 2.82
CA PHE A 44 7.57 8.91 2.79
C PHE A 44 7.46 7.64 3.61
N GLU A 45 6.89 7.72 4.82
CA GLU A 45 6.71 6.58 5.70
C GLU A 45 5.76 5.55 5.07
N THR A 46 4.70 6.01 4.41
CA THR A 46 3.78 5.16 3.66
C THR A 46 4.49 4.44 2.52
N LEU A 47 5.27 5.17 1.69
CA LEU A 47 6.02 4.57 0.58
C LEU A 47 7.07 3.58 1.08
N THR A 48 7.90 3.97 2.05
CA THR A 48 8.89 3.09 2.69
C THR A 48 8.24 1.83 3.20
N ARG A 49 7.08 1.96 3.87
CA ARG A 49 6.38 0.82 4.41
C ARG A 49 5.87 -0.16 3.35
N LEU A 50 5.41 0.34 2.20
CA LEU A 50 5.02 -0.46 1.05
C LEU A 50 6.23 -1.17 0.42
N LEU A 51 7.36 -0.47 0.28
CA LEU A 51 8.59 -1.03 -0.28
C LEU A 51 9.23 -2.10 0.60
N ASP A 52 9.03 -2.03 1.92
CA ASP A 52 9.55 -3.00 2.91
C ASP A 52 8.68 -4.27 3.03
N LEU A 53 7.67 -4.46 2.18
CA LEU A 53 6.86 -5.69 2.19
C LEU A 53 7.66 -6.89 1.68
N ASN A 54 7.53 -8.02 2.38
CA ASN A 54 8.16 -9.30 2.00
C ASN A 54 7.48 -10.01 0.83
N ILE A 55 6.43 -9.41 0.27
CA ILE A 55 5.70 -9.90 -0.90
C ILE A 55 5.83 -8.86 -2.02
N PRO A 56 5.82 -9.26 -3.29
CA PRO A 56 6.03 -8.32 -4.38
C PRO A 56 4.93 -7.25 -4.42
N VAL A 57 5.34 -6.01 -4.68
CA VAL A 57 4.47 -4.83 -4.78
C VAL A 57 4.63 -4.21 -6.16
N GLN A 58 3.50 -3.93 -6.82
CA GLN A 58 3.44 -3.20 -8.08
C GLN A 58 2.72 -1.88 -7.87
N PHE A 59 3.22 -0.82 -8.50
CA PHE A 59 2.64 0.52 -8.42
C PHE A 59 2.06 0.91 -9.78
N ILE A 60 0.84 1.44 -9.73
CA ILE A 60 0.18 2.14 -10.81
C ILE A 60 0.21 3.62 -10.45
N HIS A 61 0.58 4.47 -11.40
CA HIS A 61 0.65 5.91 -11.17
C HIS A 61 -0.77 6.49 -11.08
N GLY A 62 -1.10 7.07 -9.93
CA GLY A 62 -2.33 7.81 -9.70
C GLY A 62 -2.23 9.25 -10.18
N ASN A 63 -3.36 9.96 -10.22
CA ASN A 63 -3.42 11.36 -10.62
C ASN A 63 -2.84 12.32 -9.57
N GLY A 64 -2.74 11.89 -8.31
CA GLY A 64 -2.26 12.66 -7.17
C GLY A 64 -0.86 12.26 -6.70
N ASP A 65 -0.16 11.41 -7.45
CA ASP A 65 1.19 10.94 -7.12
C ASP A 65 2.33 11.86 -7.57
#